data_AF-A0A852YZB3-F1
#
_entry.id   AF-A0A852YZB3-F1
#
_cell.length_a   1.000
_cell.length_b   1.000
_cell.length_c   1.000
_cell.angle_alpha   90.00
_cell.angle_beta   90.00
_cell.angle_gamma   90.00
#
_symmetry.space_group_name_H-M   'P 1'
#
loop_
_entity.id
_entity.type
_entity.pdbx_description
1 polymer ?
#
loop_
_entity_poly.entity_id
_entity_poly.type
_entity_poly.pdbx_seq_one_letter_code
_entity_poly.pdbx_strand_id
1 'polypeptide(L)'
;MSEQTDSGEDRRETGKSAASTKLFDIRTIIGGLFVVYGVLVGLAGMFPTAEGLAKSQGININLWTGLSMLALGGLFLLWVRLRPLETPEMSSEEG
;
A
#
# COMPACT_ATOMS: atom_id res chain seq x y z
N MET A 1 -19.82 31.31 -46.79
CA MET A 1 -18.62 30.55 -46.43
C MET A 1 -18.82 30.10 -45.00
N SER A 2 -19.24 28.86 -44.82
CA SER A 2 -19.19 28.18 -43.52
C SER A 2 -17.74 28.06 -43.09
N GLU A 3 -17.49 28.11 -41.79
CA GLU A 3 -16.57 27.25 -41.02
C GLU A 3 -16.35 27.93 -39.66
N GLN A 4 -17.00 27.37 -38.63
CA GLN A 4 -16.43 26.34 -37.74
C GLN A 4 -15.88 27.03 -36.48
N THR A 5 -16.72 27.07 -35.44
CA THR A 5 -16.53 26.22 -34.24
C THR A 5 -15.33 26.65 -33.41
N ASP A 6 -15.47 27.75 -32.67
CA ASP A 6 -14.75 27.92 -31.40
C ASP A 6 -15.60 27.22 -30.33
N SER A 7 -15.47 25.90 -30.24
CA SER A 7 -16.24 25.08 -29.32
C SER A 7 -15.44 23.85 -28.96
N GLY A 8 -14.67 23.93 -27.87
CA GLY A 8 -14.30 22.75 -27.09
C GLY A 8 -12.82 22.48 -26.86
N GLU A 9 -11.95 23.49 -26.82
CA GLU A 9 -10.51 23.26 -26.61
C GLU A 9 -10.09 23.06 -25.14
N ASP A 10 -11.03 22.95 -24.19
CA ASP A 10 -10.67 22.89 -22.75
C ASP A 10 -11.20 21.66 -22.00
N ARG A 11 -11.53 20.59 -22.73
CA ARG A 11 -12.01 19.36 -22.09
C ARG A 11 -11.68 18.13 -22.90
N ARG A 12 -10.43 17.66 -22.88
CA ARG A 12 -10.17 16.23 -23.15
C ARG A 12 -8.79 15.63 -22.88
N GLU A 13 -7.87 16.22 -22.12
CA GLU A 13 -6.57 15.56 -21.87
C GLU A 13 -6.13 15.44 -20.40
N THR A 14 -7.06 15.47 -19.44
CA THR A 14 -6.77 15.23 -18.02
C THR A 14 -7.37 13.92 -17.52
N GLY A 15 -7.03 12.78 -18.14
CA GLY A 15 -7.67 11.52 -17.74
C GLY A 15 -6.98 10.20 -18.04
N LYS A 16 -5.87 10.16 -18.78
CA LYS A 16 -5.27 8.88 -19.20
C LYS A 16 -3.97 8.47 -18.49
N SER A 17 -3.43 9.31 -17.60
CA SER A 17 -2.18 9.01 -16.87
C SER A 17 -2.35 8.72 -15.37
N ALA A 18 -3.55 8.89 -14.79
CA ALA A 18 -3.76 8.68 -13.35
C ALA A 18 -4.22 7.24 -13.00
N ALA A 19 -4.46 6.38 -13.99
CA ALA A 19 -5.05 5.06 -13.80
C ALA A 19 -4.01 3.93 -13.76
N SER A 20 -2.88 4.04 -14.47
CA SER A 20 -1.85 3.01 -14.57
C SER A 20 -0.82 3.01 -13.43
N THR A 21 -0.59 4.16 -12.76
CA THR A 21 0.35 4.25 -11.62
C THR A 21 -0.23 3.71 -10.30
N LYS A 22 -1.55 3.82 -10.11
CA LYS A 22 -2.19 3.49 -8.81
C LYS A 22 -2.27 2.01 -8.50
N LEU A 23 -2.07 1.12 -9.49
CA LEU A 23 -2.19 -0.32 -9.27
C LEU A 23 -1.07 -0.87 -8.37
N PHE A 24 0.09 -0.19 -8.29
CA PHE A 24 1.21 -0.61 -7.42
C PHE A 24 1.16 -0.02 -6.02
N ASP A 25 0.36 1.04 -5.83
CA ASP A 25 0.60 1.92 -4.69
C ASP A 25 -0.08 1.44 -3.41
N ILE A 26 -1.22 0.75 -3.51
CA ILE A 26 -1.99 0.41 -2.31
C ILE A 26 -1.39 -0.74 -1.50
N ARG A 27 -0.89 -1.80 -2.16
CA ARG A 27 -0.38 -3.00 -1.48
C ARG A 27 0.93 -2.73 -0.75
N THR A 28 1.78 -1.88 -1.35
CA THR A 28 3.05 -1.45 -0.75
C THR A 28 2.82 -0.51 0.43
N ILE A 29 1.90 0.46 0.29
CA ILE A 29 1.55 1.39 1.38
C ILE A 29 0.93 0.64 2.57
N ILE A 30 -0.09 -0.19 2.32
CA ILE A 30 -0.75 -0.96 3.38
C ILE A 30 0.25 -1.94 4.02
N GLY A 31 1.03 -2.68 3.21
CA GLY A 31 2.03 -3.61 3.71
C GLY A 31 3.10 -2.92 4.58
N GLY A 32 3.63 -1.79 4.13
CA GLY A 32 4.59 -0.99 4.88
C GLY A 32 4.03 -0.47 6.21
N LEU A 33 2.80 0.04 6.19
CA LEU A 33 2.11 0.46 7.42
C LEU A 33 1.95 -0.70 8.40
N PHE A 34 1.49 -1.87 7.95
CA PHE A 34 1.36 -3.06 8.80
C PHE A 34 2.70 -3.49 9.41
N VAL A 35 3.79 -3.42 8.66
CA VAL A 35 5.12 -3.73 9.20
C VAL A 35 5.53 -2.72 10.27
N VAL A 36 5.41 -1.41 10.01
CA VAL A 36 5.79 -0.37 10.99
C VAL A 36 4.96 -0.50 12.27
N TYR A 37 3.63 -0.55 12.15
CA TYR A 37 2.76 -0.72 13.32
C TYR A 37 2.99 -2.07 14.02
N GLY A 38 3.19 -3.15 13.27
CA GLY A 38 3.49 -4.48 13.81
C GLY A 38 4.77 -4.49 14.63
N VAL A 39 5.84 -3.80 14.19
CA VAL A 39 7.07 -3.64 14.96
C VAL A 39 6.81 -2.84 16.24
N LEU A 40 6.14 -1.69 16.14
CA LEU A 40 5.85 -0.84 17.31
C LEU A 40 5.04 -1.59 18.38
N VAL A 41 3.95 -2.24 17.95
CA VAL A 41 3.05 -2.99 18.83
C VAL A 41 3.73 -4.27 19.35
N GLY A 42 4.54 -4.94 18.51
CA GLY A 42 5.31 -6.11 18.89
C GLY A 42 6.38 -5.80 19.95
N LEU A 43 7.11 -4.69 19.79
CA LEU A 43 8.07 -4.21 20.79
C LEU A 43 7.39 -3.81 22.10
N ALA A 44 6.23 -3.14 22.03
CA ALA A 44 5.42 -2.83 23.20
C ALA A 44 4.91 -4.10 23.91
N GLY A 45 4.65 -5.18 23.17
CA GLY A 45 4.34 -6.49 23.73
C GLY A 45 5.55 -7.22 24.33
N MET A 46 6.75 -7.01 23.80
CA MET A 46 7.97 -7.71 24.25
C MET A 46 8.51 -7.15 25.56
N PHE A 47 8.32 -5.86 25.83
CA PHE A 47 8.67 -5.20 27.09
C PHE A 47 7.42 -4.69 27.81
N PRO A 48 6.55 -5.59 28.30
CA PRO A 48 5.34 -5.17 28.99
C PRO A 48 5.73 -4.44 30.28
N THR A 49 5.24 -3.21 30.45
CA THR A 49 5.32 -2.50 31.73
C THR A 49 4.49 -3.25 32.78
N ALA A 50 4.82 -3.09 34.06
CA ALA A 50 4.15 -3.78 35.17
C ALA A 50 2.61 -3.59 35.17
N GLU A 51 2.12 -2.45 34.67
CA GLU A 51 0.68 -2.19 34.48
C GLU A 51 0.04 -3.00 33.34
N GLY A 52 0.81 -3.33 32.29
CA GLY A 52 0.35 -4.13 31.15
C GLY A 52 0.19 -5.61 31.49
N LEU A 53 1.07 -6.17 32.32
CA LEU A 53 1.00 -7.56 32.78
C LEU A 53 -0.20 -7.84 33.68
N ALA A 54 -0.60 -6.87 34.52
CA ALA A 54 -1.77 -6.98 35.39
C ALA A 54 -3.10 -7.05 34.61
N LYS A 55 -3.16 -6.45 33.41
CA LYS A 55 -4.38 -6.36 32.59
C LYS A 55 -4.59 -7.53 31.63
N SER A 56 -3.56 -8.33 31.37
CA SER A 56 -3.52 -9.26 30.24
C SER A 56 -3.60 -10.74 30.62
N GLN A 57 -3.88 -11.07 31.89
CA GLN A 57 -4.08 -12.46 32.36
C GLN A 57 -2.98 -13.45 31.89
N GLY A 58 -1.75 -12.98 31.70
CA GLY A 58 -0.62 -13.78 31.20
C GLY A 58 -0.54 -13.97 29.69
N ILE A 59 -1.49 -13.48 28.89
CA ILE A 59 -1.47 -13.53 27.42
C ILE A 59 -1.18 -12.14 26.86
N ASN A 60 0.01 -11.97 26.30
CA ASN A 60 0.48 -10.69 25.81
C ASN A 60 -0.20 -10.31 24.48
N ILE A 61 -1.37 -9.68 24.56
CA ILE A 61 -2.22 -9.35 23.40
C ILE A 61 -1.50 -8.44 22.39
N ASN A 62 -0.66 -7.52 22.88
CA ASN A 62 0.14 -6.64 22.03
C ASN A 62 1.17 -7.44 21.25
N LEU A 63 1.80 -8.46 21.85
CA LEU A 63 2.77 -9.28 21.16
C LEU A 63 2.12 -10.09 20.02
N TRP A 64 0.97 -10.73 20.27
CA TRP A 64 0.23 -11.48 19.25
C TRP A 64 -0.35 -10.58 18.16
N THR A 65 -0.86 -9.40 18.53
CA THR A 65 -1.37 -8.41 17.57
C THR A 65 -0.24 -7.89 16.68
N GLY A 66 0.88 -7.51 17.28
CA GLY A 66 2.07 -7.06 16.55
C GLY A 66 2.62 -8.15 15.62
N LEU A 67 2.69 -9.40 16.09
CA LEU A 67 3.13 -10.54 15.29
C LEU A 67 2.19 -10.82 14.11
N SER A 68 0.88 -10.74 14.32
CA SER A 68 -0.13 -10.90 13.27
C SER A 68 -0.01 -9.81 12.20
N MET A 69 0.17 -8.55 12.64
CA MET A 69 0.43 -7.43 11.73
C MET A 69 1.72 -7.61 10.94
N LEU A 70 2.79 -8.10 11.57
CA LEU A 70 4.06 -8.37 10.91
C LEU A 70 3.93 -9.47 9.85
N ALA A 71 3.21 -10.55 10.18
CA ALA A 71 2.96 -11.66 9.26
C ALA A 71 2.16 -11.20 8.03
N LEU A 72 1.09 -10.43 8.24
CA LEU A 72 0.30 -9.84 7.16
C LEU A 72 1.11 -8.85 6.34
N GLY A 73 1.80 -7.90 6.97
CA GLY A 73 2.66 -6.93 6.29
C GLY A 73 3.75 -7.60 5.46
N GLY A 74 4.41 -8.62 6.01
CA GLY A 74 5.39 -9.45 5.32
C GLY A 74 4.80 -10.21 4.13
N LEU A 75 3.58 -10.75 4.26
CA LEU A 75 2.86 -11.38 3.16
C LEU A 75 2.58 -10.38 2.03
N PHE A 76 2.15 -9.16 2.35
CA PHE A 76 1.92 -8.10 1.37
C PHE A 76 3.20 -7.70 0.64
N LEU A 77 4.32 -7.56 1.36
CA LEU A 77 5.62 -7.26 0.76
C LEU A 77 6.12 -8.42 -0.11
N LEU A 78 5.96 -9.66 0.34
CA LEU A 78 6.29 -10.85 -0.44
C LEU A 78 5.43 -10.93 -1.70
N TRP A 79 4.15 -10.58 -1.62
CA TRP A 79 3.25 -10.53 -2.76
C TRP A 79 3.67 -9.49 -3.79
N VAL A 80 4.08 -8.30 -3.35
CA VAL A 80 4.64 -7.25 -4.24
C VAL A 80 5.88 -7.79 -4.97
N ARG A 81 6.73 -8.54 -4.26
CA ARG A 81 7.93 -9.15 -4.83
C ARG A 81 7.64 -10.29 -5.82
N LEU A 82 6.55 -11.05 -5.59
CA LEU A 82 6.12 -12.16 -6.44
C LEU A 82 5.28 -11.71 -7.64
N ARG A 83 4.57 -10.59 -7.54
CA ARG A 83 3.80 -9.99 -8.63
C ARG A 83 4.21 -8.52 -8.84
N PRO A 84 5.40 -8.28 -9.43
CA PRO A 84 5.77 -6.97 -9.92
C PRO A 84 4.71 -6.52 -10.94
N LEU A 85 4.31 -5.24 -10.90
CA LEU A 85 3.45 -4.74 -11.96
C LEU A 85 4.30 -4.51 -13.19
N GLU A 86 3.89 -5.18 -14.27
CA GLU A 86 4.42 -4.94 -15.60
C GLU A 86 4.22 -3.46 -15.91
N THR A 87 5.34 -2.78 -16.14
CA THR A 87 5.29 -1.42 -16.69
C THR A 87 4.71 -1.56 -18.09
N PRO A 88 3.72 -0.75 -18.49
CA PRO A 88 3.28 -0.76 -19.88
C PRO A 88 4.50 -0.40 -20.72
N GLU A 89 5.09 -1.41 -21.36
CA GLU A 89 6.09 -1.23 -22.41
C GLU A 89 5.44 -0.24 -23.38
N MET A 90 5.94 1.00 -23.43
CA MET A 90 5.55 1.89 -24.50
C MET A 90 6.05 1.21 -25.76
N SER A 91 5.14 0.63 -26.53
CA SER A 91 5.43 0.23 -27.90
C SER A 91 5.93 1.49 -28.59
N SER A 92 7.25 1.57 -28.76
CA SER A 92 7.83 2.30 -29.86
C SER A 92 7.30 1.63 -31.12
N GLU A 93 6.10 2.02 -31.55
CA GLU A 93 5.64 1.87 -32.92
C GLU A 93 6.47 2.86 -33.76
N GLU A 94 7.74 2.51 -33.95
CA GLU A 94 8.53 2.93 -35.09
C GLU A 94 8.21 1.94 -36.22
N GLY A 95 7.53 2.41 -37.28
CA GLY A 95 7.27 1.65 -38.50
C GLY A 95 6.06 2.16 -39.28
#